data_AF-A0A9P9NAF3-F1
#
_entry.id   AF-A0A9P9NAF3-F1
#
_cell.length_a   1.000
_cell.length_b   1.000
_cell.length_c   1.000
_cell.angle_alpha   90.00
_cell.angle_beta   90.00
_cell.angle_gamma   90.00
#
_symmetry.space_group_name_H-M   'P 1'
#
loop_
_entity.id
_entity.type
_entity.pdbx_description
1 polymer ?
#
loop_
_entity_poly.entity_id
_entity_poly.type
_entity_poly.pdbx_seq_one_letter_code
_entity_poly.pdbx_strand_id
1 'polypeptide(L)'
;MASTAPTTSEKPKVILYWLEQSRSQRILWLLEELKVDYELKIFHRDPKTHLAPPELKQVHALGKSPVISVLAPGASEPVIIAESGFITEYLLEHFADGTTLLPKRYKEGQEGKVGGETEQWLRYKFYMHYAEGSLMTFMLVALVAGQIKSSPVPFFIKPITGGVAGKIQSNFLDPNFKTHFTFLEEQLASSPGGGKYLCGNNLTGADILLSFPLLAGRSRTGLTKEKYPKLFDYIDMLEVEPGYKKSVTKIIEIDGKFETTI
;
A
#
# COMPACT_ATOMS: atom_id res chain seq x y z
N MET A 1 -52.97 9.23 1.70
CA MET A 1 -52.35 8.39 0.64
C MET A 1 -51.54 9.32 -0.24
N ALA A 2 -50.25 9.15 -0.52
CA ALA A 2 -49.36 8.03 -0.31
C ALA A 2 -48.02 8.54 0.23
N SER A 3 -47.46 7.80 1.18
CA SER A 3 -46.07 7.93 1.61
C SER A 3 -45.19 7.50 0.45
N THR A 4 -44.42 8.43 -0.11
CA THR A 4 -43.38 8.13 -1.09
C THR A 4 -42.30 7.31 -0.38
N ALA A 5 -42.18 6.04 -0.79
CA ALA A 5 -41.11 5.16 -0.37
C ALA A 5 -39.73 5.83 -0.60
N PRO A 6 -38.72 5.56 0.23
CA PRO A 6 -37.39 6.10 0.00
C PRO A 6 -36.88 5.54 -1.34
N THR A 7 -36.61 6.45 -2.28
CA THR A 7 -35.80 6.17 -3.47
C THR A 7 -34.55 5.42 -3.01
N THR A 8 -34.35 4.22 -3.54
CA THR A 8 -33.07 3.48 -3.44
C THR A 8 -31.94 4.47 -3.64
N SER A 9 -31.18 4.78 -2.57
CA SER A 9 -30.03 5.67 -2.72
C SER A 9 -29.06 4.95 -3.63
N GLU A 10 -28.90 5.45 -4.85
CA GLU A 10 -27.85 4.97 -5.75
C GLU A 10 -26.53 4.95 -4.97
N LYS A 11 -25.79 3.84 -5.04
CA LYS A 11 -24.47 3.76 -4.46
C LYS A 11 -23.47 4.45 -5.41
N PRO A 12 -22.40 5.07 -4.90
CA PRO A 12 -21.34 5.57 -5.76
C PRO A 12 -20.71 4.39 -6.54
N LYS A 13 -20.32 4.65 -7.79
CA LYS A 13 -19.59 3.68 -8.61
C LYS A 13 -18.09 3.91 -8.46
N VAL A 14 -17.36 2.89 -8.01
CA VAL A 14 -15.90 2.93 -7.85
C VAL A 14 -15.25 2.06 -8.93
N ILE A 15 -14.21 2.56 -9.59
CA ILE A 15 -13.36 1.78 -10.49
C ILE A 15 -11.92 1.85 -9.99
N LEU A 16 -11.28 0.70 -9.80
CA LEU A 16 -9.84 0.62 -9.58
C LEU A 16 -9.13 0.31 -10.90
N TYR A 17 -8.21 1.19 -11.29
CA TYR A 17 -7.29 0.96 -12.40
C TYR A 17 -6.04 0.29 -11.83
N TRP A 18 -6.04 -1.05 -11.86
CA TRP A 18 -5.02 -1.88 -11.23
C TRP A 18 -3.93 -2.25 -12.24
N LEU A 19 -2.67 -2.12 -11.83
CA LEU A 19 -1.50 -2.50 -12.61
C LEU A 19 -0.77 -3.65 -11.90
N GLU A 20 -0.36 -4.66 -12.66
CA GLU A 20 0.40 -5.79 -12.11
C GLU A 20 1.71 -5.36 -11.44
N GLN A 21 2.13 -6.12 -10.42
CA GLN A 21 3.37 -5.88 -9.66
C GLN A 21 3.51 -4.39 -9.27
N SER A 22 2.44 -3.85 -8.69
CA SER A 22 2.37 -2.42 -8.37
C SER A 22 1.62 -2.16 -7.07
N ARG A 23 1.77 -0.93 -6.60
CA ARG A 23 1.10 -0.38 -5.42
C ARG A 23 -0.43 -0.44 -5.49
N SER A 24 -1.06 -0.73 -6.64
CA SER A 24 -2.51 -0.93 -6.71
C SER A 24 -3.00 -2.14 -5.94
N GLN A 25 -2.14 -3.12 -5.64
CA GLN A 25 -2.57 -4.27 -4.86
C GLN A 25 -3.08 -3.87 -3.47
N ARG A 26 -2.45 -2.89 -2.80
CA ARG A 26 -2.91 -2.46 -1.49
C ARG A 26 -4.25 -1.73 -1.54
N ILE A 27 -4.59 -1.08 -2.66
CA ILE A 27 -5.89 -0.44 -2.85
C ILE A 27 -6.95 -1.50 -3.14
N LEU A 28 -6.62 -2.53 -3.91
CA LEU A 28 -7.50 -3.68 -4.11
C LEU A 28 -7.82 -4.36 -2.77
N TRP A 29 -6.80 -4.60 -1.93
CA TRP A 29 -7.00 -5.11 -0.58
C TRP A 29 -7.89 -4.17 0.25
N LEU A 30 -7.60 -2.87 0.27
CA LEU A 30 -8.41 -1.90 1.02
C LEU A 30 -9.89 -1.94 0.62
N LEU A 31 -10.20 -2.02 -0.68
CA LEU A 31 -11.58 -2.12 -1.16
C LEU A 31 -12.29 -3.39 -0.67
N GLU A 32 -11.57 -4.52 -0.57
CA GLU A 32 -12.10 -5.77 0.00
C GLU A 32 -12.40 -5.66 1.50
N GLU A 33 -11.53 -5.00 2.27
CA GLU A 33 -11.76 -4.80 3.72
C GLU A 33 -12.91 -3.82 3.98
N LEU A 34 -13.04 -2.78 3.16
CA LEU A 34 -14.14 -1.82 3.22
C LEU A 34 -15.45 -2.37 2.66
N LYS A 35 -15.42 -3.54 2.00
CA LYS A 35 -16.58 -4.15 1.33
C LYS A 35 -17.25 -3.18 0.35
N VAL A 36 -16.44 -2.39 -0.34
CA VAL A 36 -16.91 -1.46 -1.38
C VAL A 36 -17.23 -2.26 -2.63
N ASP A 37 -18.36 -1.98 -3.26
CA ASP A 37 -18.65 -2.50 -4.59
C ASP A 37 -17.80 -1.73 -5.62
N TYR A 38 -16.92 -2.43 -6.35
CA TYR A 38 -16.02 -1.81 -7.32
C TYR A 38 -15.90 -2.60 -8.62
N GLU A 39 -15.59 -1.87 -9.70
CA GLU A 39 -15.11 -2.46 -10.95
C GLU A 39 -13.59 -2.46 -10.99
N LEU A 40 -12.99 -3.53 -11.51
CA LEU A 40 -11.54 -3.65 -11.66
C LEU A 40 -11.18 -3.55 -13.13
N LYS A 41 -10.33 -2.56 -13.48
CA LYS A 41 -9.71 -2.44 -14.81
C LYS A 41 -8.24 -2.80 -14.69
N ILE A 42 -7.85 -3.89 -15.34
CA ILE A 42 -6.50 -4.45 -15.26
C ILE A 42 -5.61 -3.89 -16.36
N PHE A 43 -4.37 -3.58 -15.98
CA PHE A 43 -3.29 -3.18 -16.85
C PHE A 43 -2.09 -4.10 -16.57
N HIS A 44 -1.36 -4.44 -17.64
CA HIS A 44 -0.11 -5.20 -17.58
C HIS A 44 1.05 -4.30 -17.97
N ARG A 45 2.23 -4.61 -17.46
CA ARG A 45 3.45 -3.87 -17.78
C ARG A 45 3.91 -4.23 -19.18
N ASP A 46 4.56 -3.29 -19.84
CA ASP A 46 5.19 -3.57 -21.12
C ASP A 46 6.25 -4.69 -20.95
N PRO A 47 6.19 -5.77 -21.74
CA PRO A 47 7.03 -6.96 -21.51
C PRO A 47 8.52 -6.73 -21.79
N LYS A 48 8.90 -5.61 -22.42
CA LYS A 48 10.30 -5.27 -22.74
C LYS A 48 10.89 -4.30 -21.72
N THR A 49 10.12 -3.30 -21.32
CA THR A 49 10.56 -2.19 -20.47
C THR A 49 10.12 -2.35 -19.03
N HIS A 50 9.15 -3.23 -18.75
CA HIS A 50 8.46 -3.39 -17.47
C HIS A 50 7.82 -2.11 -16.94
N LEU A 51 7.63 -1.09 -17.78
CA LEU A 51 6.97 0.16 -17.41
C LEU A 51 5.44 0.02 -17.48
N ALA A 52 4.74 0.94 -16.84
CA ALA A 52 3.30 1.07 -16.98
C ALA A 52 2.93 1.35 -18.45
N PRO A 53 1.84 0.77 -18.95
CA PRO A 53 1.44 0.91 -20.34
C PRO A 53 0.96 2.35 -20.62
N PRO A 54 1.15 2.88 -21.84
CA PRO A 54 0.82 4.27 -22.17
C PRO A 54 -0.67 4.60 -22.01
N GLU A 55 -1.56 3.61 -22.11
CA GLU A 55 -3.00 3.70 -21.89
C GLU A 55 -3.33 4.23 -20.49
N LEU A 56 -2.48 4.00 -19.49
CA LEU A 56 -2.70 4.52 -18.14
C LEU A 56 -2.66 6.06 -18.09
N LYS A 57 -2.01 6.72 -19.07
CA LYS A 57 -2.05 8.17 -19.21
C LYS A 57 -3.42 8.71 -19.60
N GLN A 58 -4.28 7.87 -20.19
CA GLN A 58 -5.66 8.23 -20.51
C GLN A 58 -6.53 8.28 -19.25
N VAL A 59 -6.11 7.61 -18.18
CA VAL A 59 -6.79 7.63 -16.87
C VAL A 59 -6.30 8.81 -16.04
N HIS A 60 -4.97 8.97 -15.91
CA HIS A 60 -4.36 10.07 -15.16
C HIS A 60 -3.07 10.52 -15.84
N ALA A 61 -2.83 11.83 -15.93
CA ALA A 61 -1.76 12.41 -16.74
C ALA A 61 -0.34 11.87 -16.43
N LEU A 62 -0.08 11.45 -15.19
CA LEU A 62 1.22 10.87 -14.81
C LEU A 62 1.44 9.44 -15.36
N GLY A 63 0.39 8.73 -15.76
CA GLY A 63 0.48 7.33 -16.22
C GLY A 63 1.06 6.39 -15.15
N LYS A 64 0.71 6.63 -13.88
CA LYS A 64 1.18 5.84 -12.73
C LYS A 64 -0.01 5.14 -12.06
N SER A 65 0.30 4.09 -11.31
CA SER A 65 -0.65 3.32 -10.50
C SER A 65 -0.27 3.43 -9.02
N PRO A 66 -1.23 3.43 -8.08
CA PRO A 66 -2.68 3.28 -8.28
C PRO A 66 -3.42 4.54 -8.71
N VAL A 67 -4.59 4.33 -9.34
CA VAL A 67 -5.60 5.35 -9.60
C VAL A 67 -6.98 4.72 -9.39
N ILE A 68 -7.92 5.49 -8.83
CA ILE A 68 -9.34 5.15 -8.83
C ILE A 68 -10.16 6.22 -9.53
N SER A 69 -11.34 5.85 -10.01
CA SER A 69 -12.39 6.82 -10.36
C SER A 69 -13.62 6.58 -9.52
N VAL A 70 -14.23 7.64 -9.01
CA VAL A 70 -15.44 7.57 -8.20
C VAL A 70 -16.51 8.44 -8.84
N LEU A 71 -17.63 7.83 -9.23
CA LEU A 71 -18.82 8.54 -9.70
C LEU A 71 -19.84 8.58 -8.57
N ALA A 72 -20.09 9.78 -8.04
CA ALA A 72 -21.10 9.98 -7.01
C ALA A 72 -22.52 9.83 -7.62
N PRO A 73 -23.52 9.42 -6.82
CA PRO A 73 -24.91 9.35 -7.27
C PRO A 73 -25.38 10.69 -7.84
N GLY A 74 -25.97 10.67 -9.04
CA GLY A 74 -26.42 11.87 -9.74
C GLY A 74 -25.31 12.77 -10.33
N ALA A 75 -24.03 12.40 -10.22
CA ALA A 75 -22.95 13.09 -10.93
C ALA A 75 -22.87 12.64 -12.39
N SER A 76 -22.50 13.56 -13.29
CA SER A 76 -22.30 13.26 -14.71
C SER A 76 -20.89 12.74 -15.02
N GLU A 77 -19.91 13.14 -14.21
CA GLU A 77 -18.49 12.85 -14.43
C GLU A 77 -17.85 12.29 -13.16
N PRO A 78 -16.95 11.32 -13.27
CA PRO A 78 -16.25 10.77 -12.13
C PRO A 78 -15.13 11.71 -11.66
N VAL A 79 -14.83 11.69 -10.36
CA VAL A 79 -13.56 12.23 -9.85
C VAL A 79 -12.46 11.19 -10.04
N ILE A 80 -11.30 11.61 -10.54
CA ILE A 80 -10.11 10.77 -10.66
C ILE A 80 -9.19 11.05 -9.49
N ILE A 81 -8.81 9.99 -8.77
CA ILE A 81 -8.00 10.09 -7.55
C ILE A 81 -6.75 9.23 -7.73
N ALA A 82 -5.60 9.89 -7.72
CA ALA A 82 -4.28 9.29 -7.75
C ALA A 82 -3.56 9.50 -6.39
N GLU A 83 -2.38 8.92 -6.23
CA GLU A 83 -1.62 8.83 -4.97
C GLU A 83 -2.26 7.90 -3.95
N SER A 84 -1.62 6.77 -3.67
CA SER A 84 -2.20 5.75 -2.79
C SER A 84 -2.53 6.22 -1.38
N GLY A 85 -1.72 7.11 -0.80
CA GLY A 85 -1.98 7.64 0.54
C GLY A 85 -3.30 8.41 0.53
N PHE A 86 -3.47 9.26 -0.47
CA PHE A 86 -4.68 10.03 -0.68
C PHE A 86 -5.88 9.14 -1.05
N ILE A 87 -5.71 8.15 -1.93
CA ILE A 87 -6.75 7.17 -2.25
C ILE A 87 -7.23 6.45 -0.99
N THR A 88 -6.29 6.01 -0.13
CA THR A 88 -6.64 5.36 1.13
C THR A 88 -7.38 6.30 2.07
N GLU A 89 -6.94 7.55 2.23
CA GLU A 89 -7.65 8.55 3.03
C GLU A 89 -9.07 8.80 2.51
N TYR A 90 -9.21 9.04 1.21
CA TYR A 90 -10.51 9.25 0.56
C TYR A 90 -11.45 8.05 0.77
N LEU A 91 -10.97 6.82 0.56
CA LEU A 91 -11.79 5.64 0.74
C LEU A 91 -12.19 5.44 2.21
N LEU A 92 -11.31 5.75 3.16
CA LEU A 92 -11.65 5.65 4.58
C LEU A 92 -12.63 6.73 5.02
N GLU A 93 -12.48 7.96 4.54
CA GLU A 93 -13.40 9.06 4.86
C GLU A 93 -14.84 8.81 4.37
N HIS A 94 -14.99 8.05 3.27
CA HIS A 94 -16.29 7.84 2.63
C HIS A 94 -16.89 6.45 2.81
N PHE A 95 -16.08 5.42 3.13
CA PHE A 95 -16.53 4.03 3.15
C PHE A 95 -16.13 3.24 4.42
N ALA A 96 -15.49 3.86 5.41
CA ALA A 96 -15.03 3.14 6.61
C ALA A 96 -16.10 2.92 7.69
N ASP A 97 -17.34 3.37 7.48
CA ASP A 97 -18.42 3.22 8.47
C ASP A 97 -18.60 1.76 8.90
N GLY A 98 -18.56 1.53 10.21
CA GLY A 98 -18.65 0.17 10.78
C GLY A 98 -17.38 -0.68 10.65
N THR A 99 -16.27 -0.11 10.18
CA THR A 99 -14.96 -0.77 10.13
C THR A 99 -14.04 -0.28 11.24
N THR A 100 -12.92 -0.98 11.45
CA THR A 100 -11.85 -0.59 12.39
C THR A 100 -10.65 0.05 11.68
N LEU A 101 -10.75 0.28 10.37
CA LEU A 101 -9.62 0.69 9.53
C LEU A 101 -9.15 2.13 9.79
N LEU A 102 -10.00 2.95 10.43
CA LEU A 102 -9.72 4.31 10.84
C LEU A 102 -9.78 4.41 12.37
N PRO A 103 -8.64 4.63 13.07
CA PRO A 103 -8.64 4.69 14.53
C PRO A 103 -9.31 5.97 15.04
N LYS A 104 -9.81 5.94 16.28
CA LYS A 104 -10.41 7.12 16.93
C LYS A 104 -9.38 8.24 17.06
N ARG A 105 -9.68 9.40 16.47
CA ARG A 105 -8.76 10.54 16.47
C ARG A 105 -8.47 11.09 17.87
N TYR A 106 -9.49 11.47 18.63
CA TYR A 106 -9.33 12.16 19.90
C TYR A 106 -9.59 11.25 21.10
N LYS A 107 -8.87 11.50 22.19
CA LYS A 107 -9.26 11.04 23.53
C LYS A 107 -10.60 11.68 23.89
N GLU A 108 -11.40 10.99 24.69
CA GLU A 108 -12.72 11.49 25.10
C GLU A 108 -12.63 12.86 25.79
N GLY A 109 -13.39 13.84 25.31
CA GLY A 109 -13.42 15.21 25.85
C GLY A 109 -12.19 16.06 25.48
N GLN A 110 -11.37 15.61 24.54
CA GLN A 110 -10.18 16.31 24.05
C GLN A 110 -10.29 16.73 22.57
N GLU A 111 -11.50 16.75 22.02
CA GLU A 111 -11.77 17.12 20.64
C GLU A 111 -11.28 18.55 20.35
N GLY A 112 -10.50 18.71 19.28
CA GLY A 112 -9.97 20.00 18.83
C GLY A 112 -8.86 20.59 19.70
N LYS A 113 -8.42 19.89 20.76
CA LYS A 113 -7.30 20.34 21.61
C LYS A 113 -5.97 19.84 21.04
N VAL A 114 -4.96 20.72 21.05
CA VAL A 114 -3.59 20.37 20.66
C VAL A 114 -3.06 19.27 21.60
N GLY A 115 -2.67 18.11 21.05
CA GLY A 115 -2.21 16.95 21.82
C GLY A 115 -3.36 16.10 22.39
N GLY A 116 -4.60 16.40 22.02
CA GLY A 116 -5.80 15.63 22.41
C GLY A 116 -5.94 14.30 21.68
N GLU A 117 -5.12 14.05 20.66
CA GLU A 117 -5.16 12.85 19.84
C GLU A 117 -4.81 11.57 20.62
N THR A 118 -5.37 10.44 20.18
CA THR A 118 -4.96 9.11 20.67
C THR A 118 -3.61 8.73 20.08
N GLU A 119 -2.85 7.89 20.78
CA GLU A 119 -1.59 7.35 20.24
C GLU A 119 -1.83 6.55 18.95
N GLN A 120 -2.92 5.78 18.89
CA GLN A 120 -3.32 5.01 17.69
C GLN A 120 -3.48 5.92 16.48
N TRP A 121 -4.13 7.07 16.65
CA TRP A 121 -4.30 8.06 15.60
C TRP A 121 -2.99 8.69 15.15
N LEU A 122 -2.13 9.07 16.10
CA LEU A 122 -0.83 9.67 15.78
C LEU A 122 0.06 8.69 15.01
N ARG A 123 0.09 7.42 15.42
CA ARG A 123 0.79 6.35 14.69
C ARG A 123 0.18 6.13 13.31
N TYR A 124 -1.15 6.05 13.21
CA TYR A 124 -1.85 5.93 11.93
C TYR A 124 -1.46 7.05 10.98
N LYS A 125 -1.57 8.32 11.40
CA LYS A 125 -1.17 9.46 10.57
C LYS A 125 0.30 9.40 10.17
N PHE A 126 1.19 9.05 11.09
CA PHE A 126 2.61 8.86 10.77
C PHE A 126 2.80 7.80 9.67
N TYR A 127 2.20 6.63 9.81
CA TYR A 127 2.39 5.51 8.87
C TYR A 127 1.73 5.73 7.51
N MET A 128 0.63 6.48 7.46
CA MET A 128 0.01 6.93 6.21
C MET A 128 0.99 7.72 5.32
N HIS A 129 1.93 8.48 5.92
CA HIS A 129 2.97 9.21 5.21
C HIS A 129 4.28 8.41 5.08
N TYR A 130 4.68 7.68 6.11
CA TYR A 130 5.93 6.94 6.19
C TYR A 130 6.06 5.88 5.09
N ALA A 131 4.96 5.20 4.73
CA ALA A 131 5.00 4.14 3.71
C ALA A 131 5.60 4.63 2.38
N GLU A 132 5.15 5.78 1.88
CA GLU A 132 5.67 6.37 0.63
C GLU A 132 6.89 7.27 0.86
N GLY A 133 6.83 8.17 1.84
CA GLY A 133 7.85 9.19 2.06
C GLY A 133 9.17 8.62 2.60
N SER A 134 9.14 7.44 3.22
CA SER A 134 10.32 6.81 3.82
C SER A 134 10.61 5.45 3.18
N LEU A 135 9.86 4.41 3.50
CA LEU A 135 10.28 3.03 3.18
C LEU A 135 10.27 2.75 1.67
N MET A 136 9.24 3.18 0.94
CA MET A 136 9.20 2.99 -0.51
C MET A 136 10.31 3.73 -1.27
N THR A 137 10.84 4.83 -0.73
CA THR A 137 11.99 5.54 -1.33
C THR A 137 13.21 4.61 -1.42
N PHE A 138 13.52 3.88 -0.36
CA PHE A 138 14.62 2.91 -0.37
C PHE A 138 14.32 1.70 -1.24
N MET A 139 13.06 1.26 -1.31
CA MET A 139 12.64 0.22 -2.25
C MET A 139 12.86 0.62 -3.71
N LEU A 140 12.60 1.88 -4.07
CA LEU A 140 12.90 2.40 -5.41
C LEU A 140 14.40 2.43 -5.69
N VAL A 141 15.22 2.88 -4.74
CA VAL A 141 16.69 2.88 -4.91
C VAL A 141 17.22 1.44 -5.05
N ALA A 142 16.67 0.48 -4.28
CA ALA A 142 17.01 -0.93 -4.39
C ALA A 142 16.65 -1.51 -5.77
N LEU A 143 15.47 -1.15 -6.32
CA LEU A 143 15.08 -1.52 -7.67
C LEU A 143 16.10 -1.01 -8.70
N VAL A 144 16.45 0.28 -8.65
CA VAL A 144 17.40 0.90 -9.58
C VAL A 144 18.80 0.28 -9.45
N ALA A 145 19.28 0.05 -8.23
CA ALA A 145 20.55 -0.63 -7.99
C ALA A 145 20.55 -2.05 -8.57
N GLY A 146 19.44 -2.78 -8.42
CA GLY A 146 19.22 -4.08 -9.04
C GLY A 146 19.29 -4.03 -10.56
N GLN A 147 18.66 -3.03 -11.20
CA GLN A 147 18.71 -2.81 -12.65
C GLN A 147 20.11 -2.46 -13.15
N ILE A 148 20.89 -1.66 -12.40
CA ILE A 148 22.30 -1.37 -12.74
C ILE A 148 23.11 -2.68 -12.73
N LYS A 149 22.88 -3.53 -11.72
CA LYS A 149 23.55 -4.83 -11.59
C LYS A 149 23.20 -5.80 -12.72
N SER A 150 21.94 -5.82 -13.15
CA SER A 150 21.45 -6.72 -14.21
C SER A 150 21.54 -6.14 -15.63
N SER A 151 22.03 -4.91 -15.79
CA SER A 151 22.11 -4.21 -17.07
C SER A 151 22.86 -5.04 -18.13
N PRO A 152 22.35 -5.12 -19.38
CA PRO A 152 22.95 -5.90 -20.46
C PRO A 152 24.22 -5.20 -20.98
N VAL A 153 25.30 -5.31 -20.22
CA VAL A 153 26.63 -4.79 -20.58
C VAL A 153 27.60 -5.92 -20.93
N PRO A 154 28.62 -5.67 -21.78
CA PRO A 154 29.67 -6.64 -22.06
C PRO A 154 30.32 -7.19 -20.79
N PHE A 155 30.74 -8.46 -20.81
CA PHE A 155 31.19 -9.17 -19.60
C PHE A 155 32.35 -8.47 -18.88
N PHE A 156 33.20 -7.73 -19.60
CA PHE A 156 34.32 -6.99 -19.04
C PHE A 156 33.91 -5.72 -18.28
N ILE A 157 32.70 -5.18 -18.52
CA ILE A 157 32.12 -4.04 -17.79
C ILE A 157 31.32 -4.52 -16.57
N LYS A 158 30.77 -5.75 -16.59
CA LYS A 158 29.95 -6.29 -15.49
C LYS A 158 30.57 -6.18 -14.09
N PRO A 159 31.89 -6.37 -13.88
CA PRO A 159 32.51 -6.18 -12.56
C PRO A 159 32.36 -4.74 -12.04
N ILE A 160 32.41 -3.74 -12.92
CA ILE A 160 32.29 -2.32 -12.57
C ILE A 160 30.86 -2.00 -12.17
N THR A 161 29.86 -2.35 -13.00
CA THR A 161 28.45 -2.10 -12.68
C THR A 161 28.00 -2.88 -11.45
N GLY A 162 28.46 -4.12 -11.30
CA GLY A 162 28.26 -4.93 -10.10
C GLY A 162 28.88 -4.31 -8.85
N GLY A 163 30.10 -3.75 -8.96
CA GLY A 163 30.77 -3.04 -7.87
C GLY A 163 30.05 -1.76 -7.45
N VAL A 164 29.54 -0.97 -8.40
CA VAL A 164 28.73 0.23 -8.12
C VAL A 164 27.44 -0.14 -7.41
N ALA A 165 26.67 -1.09 -7.96
CA ALA A 165 25.44 -1.57 -7.34
C ALA A 165 25.70 -2.17 -5.95
N GLY A 166 26.79 -2.92 -5.78
CA GLY A 166 27.21 -3.46 -4.50
C GLY A 166 27.50 -2.39 -3.46
N LYS A 167 28.14 -1.27 -3.83
CA LYS A 167 28.36 -0.13 -2.92
C LYS A 167 27.08 0.60 -2.55
N ILE A 168 26.15 0.77 -3.50
CA ILE A 168 24.82 1.32 -3.21
C ILE A 168 24.10 0.40 -2.20
N GLN A 169 24.18 -0.91 -2.39
CA GLN A 169 23.63 -1.88 -1.46
C GLN A 169 24.26 -1.76 -0.07
N SER A 170 25.58 -1.95 0.05
CA SER A 170 26.25 -2.06 1.35
C SER A 170 26.34 -0.75 2.14
N ASN A 171 26.51 0.38 1.44
CA ASN A 171 26.78 1.67 2.10
C ASN A 171 25.54 2.54 2.26
N PHE A 172 24.50 2.30 1.47
CA PHE A 172 23.28 3.11 1.49
C PHE A 172 22.05 2.28 1.83
N LEU A 173 21.76 1.19 1.12
CA LEU A 173 20.53 0.44 1.33
C LEU A 173 20.55 -0.40 2.61
N ASP A 174 21.57 -1.22 2.84
CA ASP A 174 21.62 -2.13 4.01
C ASP A 174 21.55 -1.38 5.35
N PRO A 175 22.28 -0.26 5.55
CA PRO A 175 22.16 0.51 6.80
C PRO A 175 20.78 1.14 6.96
N ASN A 176 20.18 1.66 5.88
CA ASN A 176 18.84 2.26 5.96
C ASN A 176 17.77 1.19 6.20
N PHE A 177 17.81 0.04 5.50
CA PHE A 177 16.90 -1.07 5.78
C PHE A 177 17.04 -1.56 7.22
N LYS A 178 18.27 -1.68 7.73
CA LYS A 178 18.49 -2.01 9.15
C LYS A 178 17.78 -1.02 10.07
N THR A 179 17.97 0.29 9.86
CA THR A 179 17.31 1.34 10.63
C THR A 179 15.78 1.24 10.56
N HIS A 180 15.22 1.12 9.35
CA HIS A 180 13.77 1.06 9.15
C HIS A 180 13.16 -0.21 9.75
N PHE A 181 13.80 -1.37 9.61
CA PHE A 181 13.28 -2.62 10.16
C PHE A 181 13.44 -2.71 11.68
N THR A 182 14.54 -2.20 12.24
CA THR A 182 14.66 -2.05 13.70
C THR A 182 13.57 -1.13 14.25
N PHE A 183 13.35 0.02 13.60
CA PHE A 183 12.26 0.92 13.97
C PHE A 183 10.90 0.21 13.94
N LEU A 184 10.55 -0.46 12.84
CA LEU A 184 9.25 -1.13 12.73
C LEU A 184 9.10 -2.30 13.73
N GLU A 185 10.16 -3.07 13.98
CA GLU A 185 10.19 -4.11 15.02
C GLU A 185 9.88 -3.54 16.41
N GLU A 186 10.51 -2.42 16.78
CA GLU A 186 10.29 -1.72 18.05
C GLU A 186 8.88 -1.11 18.14
N GLN A 187 8.37 -0.60 17.02
CA GLN A 187 7.02 -0.02 16.95
C GLN A 187 5.94 -1.09 17.11
N LEU A 188 6.15 -2.29 16.57
CA LEU A 188 5.29 -3.45 16.83
C LEU A 188 5.41 -3.92 18.29
N ALA A 189 6.62 -3.93 18.86
CA ALA A 189 6.82 -4.29 20.27
C ALA A 189 6.11 -3.32 21.24
N SER A 190 6.01 -2.05 20.85
CA SER A 190 5.36 -0.98 21.62
C SER A 190 3.98 -0.61 21.10
N SER A 191 3.32 -1.49 20.32
CA SER A 191 2.01 -1.20 19.73
C SER A 191 1.00 -0.74 20.79
N PRO A 192 0.20 0.31 20.52
CA PRO A 192 -0.75 0.85 21.49
C PRO A 192 -1.68 -0.23 22.06
N GLY A 193 -1.75 -0.34 23.38
CA GLY A 193 -2.56 -1.35 24.08
C GLY A 193 -2.04 -2.79 23.95
N GLY A 194 -0.77 -2.98 23.55
CA GLY A 194 -0.18 -4.31 23.35
C GLY A 194 -0.68 -5.01 22.07
N GLY A 195 -1.12 -4.22 21.09
CA GLY A 195 -1.75 -4.73 19.88
C GLY A 195 -0.81 -5.46 18.92
N LYS A 196 -1.41 -6.16 17.96
CA LYS A 196 -0.70 -6.94 16.95
C LYS A 196 -0.42 -6.18 15.63
N TYR A 197 -0.98 -4.98 15.47
CA TYR A 197 -0.73 -4.10 14.31
C TYR A 197 0.06 -2.87 14.74
N LEU A 198 0.50 -2.04 13.79
CA LEU A 198 1.32 -0.87 14.11
C LEU A 198 0.58 0.22 14.87
N CYS A 199 -0.74 0.31 14.67
CA CYS A 199 -1.59 1.32 15.28
C CYS A 199 -2.38 0.80 16.49
N GLY A 200 -2.27 -0.48 16.85
CA GLY A 200 -2.94 -1.08 18.00
C GLY A 200 -3.52 -2.45 17.70
N ASN A 201 -4.71 -2.72 18.24
CA ASN A 201 -5.34 -4.05 18.20
C ASN A 201 -5.99 -4.41 16.86
N ASN A 202 -6.30 -3.42 16.04
CA ASN A 202 -7.04 -3.59 14.80
C ASN A 202 -6.21 -3.21 13.58
N LEU A 203 -6.49 -3.85 12.45
CA LEU A 203 -5.97 -3.48 11.15
C LEU A 203 -6.40 -2.05 10.81
N THR A 204 -5.48 -1.25 10.28
CA THR A 204 -5.77 0.11 9.81
C THR A 204 -5.35 0.32 8.37
N GLY A 205 -5.82 1.40 7.73
CA GLY A 205 -5.33 1.80 6.40
C GLY A 205 -3.81 1.99 6.34
N ALA A 206 -3.18 2.35 7.46
CA ALA A 206 -1.73 2.45 7.56
C ALA A 206 -1.02 1.11 7.40
N ASP A 207 -1.54 0.04 8.01
CA ASP A 207 -1.01 -1.32 7.86
C ASP A 207 -1.12 -1.80 6.42
N ILE A 208 -2.28 -1.55 5.78
CA ILE A 208 -2.51 -1.87 4.38
C ILE A 208 -1.55 -1.10 3.47
N LEU A 209 -1.32 0.19 3.71
CA LEU A 209 -0.37 0.98 2.91
C LEU A 209 1.07 0.49 3.03
N LEU A 210 1.51 0.17 4.26
CA LEU A 210 2.86 -0.28 4.54
C LEU A 210 3.12 -1.73 4.14
N SER A 211 2.06 -2.54 3.98
CA SER A 211 2.19 -3.93 3.57
C SER A 211 2.99 -4.10 2.26
N PHE A 212 2.76 -3.24 1.27
CA PHE A 212 3.36 -3.38 -0.06
C PHE A 212 4.89 -3.29 -0.03
N PRO A 213 5.55 -2.25 0.53
CA PRO A 213 7.00 -2.24 0.65
C PRO A 213 7.56 -3.44 1.42
N LEU A 214 6.88 -3.88 2.48
CA LEU A 214 7.35 -4.99 3.30
C LEU A 214 7.27 -6.33 2.56
N LEU A 215 6.14 -6.62 1.92
CA LEU A 215 5.92 -7.83 1.14
C LEU A 215 6.82 -7.86 -0.10
N ALA A 216 6.86 -6.78 -0.87
CA ALA A 216 7.66 -6.71 -2.09
C ALA A 216 9.17 -6.70 -1.80
N GLY A 217 9.58 -6.24 -0.62
CA GLY A 217 10.96 -6.24 -0.16
C GLY A 217 11.40 -7.50 0.58
N ARG A 218 10.48 -8.37 0.99
CA ARG A 218 10.72 -9.48 1.93
C ARG A 218 11.94 -10.35 1.57
N SER A 219 12.13 -10.68 0.30
CA SER A 219 13.24 -11.52 -0.18
C SER A 219 14.51 -10.76 -0.59
N ARG A 220 14.47 -9.41 -0.60
CA ARG A 220 15.51 -8.57 -1.22
C ARG A 220 16.20 -7.59 -0.27
N THR A 221 15.69 -7.39 0.95
CA THR A 221 16.12 -6.28 1.84
C THR A 221 16.84 -6.73 3.12
N GLY A 222 17.13 -8.03 3.27
CA GLY A 222 17.76 -8.56 4.48
C GLY A 222 16.82 -8.65 5.69
N LEU A 223 15.51 -8.50 5.46
CA LEU A 223 14.46 -8.78 6.43
C LEU A 223 14.35 -10.29 6.67
N THR A 224 14.78 -10.76 7.84
CA THR A 224 14.69 -12.18 8.22
C THR A 224 14.05 -12.34 9.59
N LYS A 225 13.43 -13.51 9.84
CA LYS A 225 12.75 -13.81 11.10
C LYS A 225 13.71 -13.82 12.30
N GLU A 226 14.97 -14.20 12.09
CA GLU A 226 15.99 -14.22 13.14
C GLU A 226 16.37 -12.81 13.61
N LYS A 227 16.31 -11.81 12.71
CA LYS A 227 16.68 -10.42 13.02
C LYS A 227 15.49 -9.59 13.49
N TYR A 228 14.32 -9.82 12.90
CA TYR A 228 13.12 -9.00 13.10
C TYR A 228 11.88 -9.90 13.28
N PRO A 229 11.81 -10.69 14.37
CA PRO A 229 10.77 -11.70 14.54
C PRO A 229 9.37 -11.10 14.55
N LYS A 230 9.12 -9.96 15.22
CA LYS A 230 7.78 -9.35 15.28
C LYS A 230 7.38 -8.78 13.93
N LEU A 231 8.29 -8.12 13.23
CA LEU A 231 8.03 -7.57 11.91
C LEU A 231 7.77 -8.67 10.89
N PHE A 232 8.51 -9.77 10.97
CA PHE A 232 8.29 -10.93 10.11
C PHE A 232 6.94 -11.59 10.38
N ASP A 233 6.60 -11.82 11.65
CA ASP A 233 5.29 -12.38 12.05
C ASP A 233 4.13 -11.43 11.70
N TYR A 234 4.36 -10.11 11.79
CA TYR A 234 3.41 -9.10 11.34
C TYR A 234 3.13 -9.21 9.84
N ILE A 235 4.17 -9.36 9.01
CA ILE A 235 4.01 -9.55 7.57
C ILE A 235 3.22 -10.84 7.27
N ASP A 236 3.56 -11.96 7.93
CA ASP A 236 2.81 -13.21 7.79
C ASP A 236 1.34 -13.04 8.18
N MET A 237 1.07 -12.26 9.22
CA MET A 237 -0.27 -11.97 9.69
C MET A 237 -1.06 -11.12 8.68
N LEU A 238 -0.45 -10.13 8.03
CA LEU A 238 -1.11 -9.33 6.99
C LEU A 238 -1.56 -10.19 5.80
N GLU A 239 -0.78 -11.18 5.39
CA GLU A 239 -1.12 -12.05 4.26
C GLU A 239 -2.29 -13.00 4.54
N VAL A 240 -2.65 -13.19 5.82
CA VAL A 240 -3.79 -14.02 6.20
C VAL A 240 -5.07 -13.23 6.44
N GLU A 241 -5.03 -11.89 6.37
CA GLU A 241 -6.20 -11.04 6.49
C GLU A 241 -7.25 -11.39 5.41
N PRO A 242 -8.55 -11.41 5.75
CA PRO A 242 -9.58 -11.85 4.82
C PRO A 242 -9.62 -11.03 3.52
N GLY A 243 -9.49 -9.71 3.59
CA GLY A 243 -9.47 -8.87 2.41
C GLY A 243 -8.21 -9.08 1.56
N TYR A 244 -7.05 -9.36 2.18
CA TYR A 244 -5.82 -9.63 1.44
C TYR A 244 -5.99 -10.92 0.62
N LYS A 245 -6.44 -12.01 1.26
CA LYS A 245 -6.69 -13.28 0.58
C LYS A 245 -7.69 -13.15 -0.56
N LYS A 246 -8.78 -12.41 -0.36
CA LYS A 246 -9.76 -12.13 -1.42
C LYS A 246 -9.15 -11.35 -2.58
N SER A 247 -8.37 -10.31 -2.28
CA SER A 247 -7.69 -9.50 -3.31
C SER A 247 -6.71 -10.32 -4.14
N VAL A 248 -5.96 -11.23 -3.50
CA VAL A 248 -5.03 -12.14 -4.18
C VAL A 248 -5.77 -13.17 -5.02
N THR A 249 -6.79 -13.81 -4.45
CA THR A 249 -7.61 -14.81 -5.14
C THR A 249 -8.24 -14.21 -6.39
N LYS A 250 -8.78 -12.99 -6.29
CA LYS A 250 -9.36 -12.28 -7.44
C LYS A 250 -8.37 -12.07 -8.57
N ILE A 251 -7.13 -11.69 -8.27
CA ILE A 251 -6.10 -11.53 -9.32
C ILE A 251 -5.70 -12.88 -9.90
N ILE A 252 -5.58 -13.94 -9.09
CA ILE A 252 -5.30 -15.29 -9.58
C ILE A 252 -6.41 -15.78 -10.51
N GLU A 253 -7.68 -15.52 -10.19
CA GLU A 253 -8.82 -15.89 -11.03
C GLU A 253 -8.82 -15.17 -12.39
N ILE A 254 -8.32 -13.94 -12.44
CA ILE A 254 -8.32 -13.13 -13.68
C ILE A 254 -7.05 -13.36 -14.51
N ASP A 255 -5.88 -13.33 -13.87
CA ASP A 255 -4.56 -13.34 -14.52
C ASP A 255 -3.82 -14.69 -14.39
N GLY A 256 -4.40 -15.67 -13.68
CA GLY A 256 -3.83 -17.01 -13.46
C GLY A 256 -2.66 -17.06 -12.48
N LYS A 257 -2.15 -15.91 -12.01
CA LYS A 257 -1.03 -15.80 -11.07
C LYS A 257 -1.09 -14.50 -10.30
N PHE A 258 -0.38 -14.46 -9.17
CA PHE A 258 -0.19 -13.24 -8.39
C PHE A 258 1.22 -13.20 -7.81
N GLU A 259 1.87 -12.04 -7.91
CA GLU A 259 3.20 -11.79 -7.35
C GLU A 259 3.26 -10.38 -6.72
N THR A 260 3.62 -10.31 -5.44
CA THR A 260 3.94 -9.05 -4.77
C THR A 260 5.41 -8.74 -4.98
N THR A 261 5.76 -8.06 -6.08
CA THR A 261 7.13 -7.63 -6.35
C THR A 261 7.17 -6.22 -6.95
N ILE A 262 8.36 -5.63 -6.96
CA ILE A 262 8.70 -4.35 -7.62
C ILE A 262 9.54 -4.65 -8.85
#